data_AF-A0A7V8EJN7-F1
#
_entry.id   AF-A0A7V8EJN7-F1
#
_cell.length_a   1.000
_cell.length_b   1.000
_cell.length_c   1.000
_cell.angle_alpha   90.00
_cell.angle_beta   90.00
_cell.angle_gamma   90.00
#
_symmetry.space_group_name_H-M   'P 1'
#
loop_
_entity.id
_entity.type
_entity.pdbx_description
1 polymer ?
#
loop_
_entity_poly.entity_id
_entity_poly.type
_entity_poly.pdbx_seq_one_letter_code
_entity_poly.pdbx_strand_id
1 'polypeptide(L)'
;MNPSIDLEAAQAAFFASGGQIIVLDGFQYVPFRPRKHPEPKPKEKREIPKRLANQETAKSRADMIAEMAKTMTCSEAALKLEVTTDSLYSMAKRYGFSFVMAPKFRPTETKYDDEADAKLAERIVAMRDVGVSKHQAIKHLAIGHSTMSRIIKKFGIEFPLQRQRKQP
;
A
#
# COMPACT_ATOMS: atom_id res chain seq x y z
N MET A 1 85.54 13.63 -33.21
CA MET A 1 84.67 14.15 -34.27
C MET A 1 83.97 15.38 -33.73
N ASN A 2 84.00 16.50 -34.45
CA ASN A 2 83.36 17.74 -34.03
C ASN A 2 81.88 17.65 -34.42
N PRO A 3 80.93 17.58 -33.47
CA PRO A 3 79.54 17.25 -33.75
C PRO A 3 78.80 18.28 -34.62
N SER A 4 79.34 19.49 -34.75
CA SER A 4 78.77 20.54 -35.62
C SER A 4 78.94 20.24 -37.11
N ILE A 5 80.06 19.62 -37.49
CA ILE A 5 80.38 19.30 -38.90
C ILE A 5 79.47 18.16 -39.38
N ASP A 6 79.22 17.18 -38.51
CA ASP A 6 78.40 16.02 -38.83
C ASP A 6 76.92 16.40 -39.06
N LEU A 7 76.41 17.42 -38.35
CA LEU A 7 75.04 17.92 -38.55
C LEU A 7 74.89 18.69 -39.87
N GLU A 8 75.84 19.55 -40.22
CA GLU A 8 75.82 20.28 -41.49
C GLU A 8 75.95 19.32 -42.67
N ALA A 9 76.81 18.30 -42.56
CA ALA A 9 76.94 17.25 -43.57
C ALA A 9 75.65 16.43 -43.72
N ALA A 10 74.98 16.09 -42.60
CA ALA A 10 73.72 15.35 -42.63
C ALA A 10 72.57 16.17 -43.24
N GLN A 11 72.48 17.47 -42.95
CA GLN A 11 71.50 18.36 -43.55
C GLN A 11 71.76 18.52 -45.06
N ALA A 12 73.01 18.73 -45.47
CA ALA A 12 73.40 18.83 -46.87
C ALA A 12 73.07 17.56 -47.65
N ALA A 13 73.33 16.37 -47.07
CA ALA A 13 72.97 15.09 -47.67
C ALA A 13 71.45 14.92 -47.84
N PHE A 14 70.65 15.35 -46.86
CA PHE A 14 69.19 15.31 -46.92
C PHE A 14 68.64 16.17 -48.05
N PHE A 15 69.11 17.41 -48.20
CA PHE A 15 68.72 18.27 -49.31
C PHE A 15 69.24 17.75 -50.67
N ALA A 16 70.46 17.19 -50.73
CA ALA A 16 71.03 16.61 -51.94
C ALA A 16 70.25 15.37 -52.43
N SER A 17 69.69 14.59 -51.50
CA SER A 17 68.78 13.47 -51.82
C SER A 17 67.37 13.90 -52.27
N GLY A 18 67.11 15.22 -52.34
CA GLY A 18 65.82 15.78 -52.74
C GLY A 18 64.82 15.96 -51.59
N GLY A 19 65.26 15.87 -50.33
CA GLY A 19 64.43 16.11 -49.17
C GLY A 19 64.00 17.58 -49.08
N GLN A 20 62.72 17.82 -48.80
CA GLN A 20 62.17 19.15 -48.53
C GLN A 20 61.62 19.22 -47.11
N ILE A 21 61.91 20.30 -46.41
CA ILE A 21 61.33 20.56 -45.09
C ILE A 21 60.01 21.28 -45.31
N ILE A 22 58.91 20.64 -44.91
CA ILE A 22 57.57 21.24 -44.96
C ILE A 22 57.25 21.74 -43.56
N VAL A 23 57.15 23.06 -43.41
CA VAL A 23 56.62 23.67 -42.19
C VAL A 23 55.11 23.68 -42.31
N LEU A 24 54.42 22.87 -41.49
CA LEU A 24 52.97 22.83 -41.49
C LEU A 24 52.41 24.03 -40.73
N ASP A 25 51.39 24.66 -41.29
CA ASP A 25 50.65 25.72 -40.61
C ASP A 25 49.95 25.16 -39.35
N GLY A 26 49.88 26.00 -38.31
CA GLY A 26 49.19 25.66 -37.06
C GLY A 26 47.69 25.41 -37.29
N PHE A 27 47.07 24.67 -36.36
CA PHE A 27 45.64 24.41 -36.45
C PHE A 27 44.82 25.71 -36.28
N GLN A 28 43.78 25.88 -37.10
CA GLN A 28 42.81 26.95 -36.95
C GLN A 28 41.56 26.44 -36.24
N TYR A 29 41.13 27.14 -35.20
CA TYR A 29 39.96 26.71 -34.41
C TYR A 29 38.67 26.81 -35.23
N VAL A 30 37.90 25.72 -35.27
CA VAL A 30 36.56 25.66 -35.86
C VAL A 30 35.55 25.30 -34.77
N PRO A 31 34.47 26.09 -34.58
CA PRO A 31 33.44 25.79 -33.59
C PRO A 31 32.81 24.40 -33.78
N PHE A 32 32.45 23.76 -32.68
CA PHE A 32 31.81 22.45 -32.68
C PHE A 32 30.44 22.47 -33.38
N ARG A 33 30.14 21.41 -34.14
CA ARG A 33 28.85 21.25 -34.82
C ARG A 33 27.73 21.03 -33.78
N PRO A 34 26.54 21.63 -33.97
CA PRO A 34 25.41 21.42 -33.07
C PRO A 34 24.94 19.96 -33.13
N ARG A 35 24.62 19.38 -31.95
CA ARG A 35 24.09 18.02 -31.85
C ARG A 35 22.70 17.92 -32.49
N LYS A 36 22.49 16.92 -33.35
CA LYS A 36 21.17 16.56 -33.90
C LYS A 36 20.60 15.39 -33.09
N HIS A 37 19.47 15.61 -32.43
CA HIS A 37 18.69 14.52 -31.85
C HIS A 37 17.89 13.83 -32.96
N PRO A 38 17.74 12.48 -32.91
CA PRO A 38 16.87 11.79 -33.85
C PRO A 38 15.43 12.28 -33.67
N GLU A 39 14.69 12.41 -34.78
CA GLU A 39 13.27 12.77 -34.73
C GLU A 39 12.50 11.72 -33.89
N PRO A 40 11.54 12.14 -33.06
CA PRO A 40 10.77 11.22 -32.23
C PRO A 40 10.02 10.25 -33.13
N LYS A 41 10.26 8.95 -32.94
CA LYS A 41 9.56 7.90 -33.70
C LYS A 41 8.04 8.10 -33.58
N PRO A 42 7.29 8.09 -34.69
CA PRO A 42 5.84 8.22 -34.65
C PRO A 42 5.26 7.08 -33.80
N LYS A 43 4.39 7.43 -32.85
CA LYS A 43 3.70 6.42 -32.03
C LYS A 43 2.77 5.62 -32.93
N GLU A 44 3.07 4.34 -33.14
CA GLU A 44 2.14 3.43 -33.79
C GLU A 44 0.82 3.41 -32.99
N LYS A 45 -0.28 3.77 -33.65
CA LYS A 45 -1.61 3.61 -33.07
C LYS A 45 -1.87 2.10 -33.02
N ARG A 46 -1.74 1.49 -31.85
CA ARG A 46 -2.16 0.09 -31.66
C ARG A 46 -3.63 -0.02 -32.07
N GLU A 47 -3.90 -0.83 -33.09
CA GLU A 47 -5.27 -1.20 -33.43
C GLU A 47 -5.85 -1.97 -32.25
N ILE A 48 -6.77 -1.35 -31.52
CA ILE A 48 -7.45 -2.02 -30.41
C ILE A 48 -8.39 -3.05 -31.06
N PRO A 49 -8.18 -4.37 -30.85
CA PRO A 49 -9.03 -5.38 -31.47
C PRO A 49 -10.51 -5.14 -31.08
N LYS A 50 -11.40 -5.34 -32.06
CA LYS A 50 -12.81 -4.91 -32.06
C LYS A 50 -13.51 -5.25 -30.73
N ARG A 51 -13.81 -4.21 -29.95
CA ARG A 51 -14.43 -4.25 -28.62
C ARG A 51 -15.81 -4.92 -28.55
N LEU A 52 -16.48 -5.18 -29.67
CA LEU A 52 -17.89 -5.58 -29.72
C LEU A 52 -18.15 -7.01 -29.23
N ALA A 53 -17.33 -7.99 -29.62
CA ALA A 53 -17.49 -9.38 -29.15
C ALA A 53 -17.25 -9.54 -27.64
N ASN A 54 -16.33 -8.74 -27.08
CA ASN A 54 -16.09 -8.68 -25.63
C ASN A 54 -17.21 -7.91 -24.89
N GLN A 55 -18.02 -7.10 -25.59
CA GLN A 55 -19.10 -6.36 -24.94
C GLN A 55 -20.32 -7.23 -24.65
N GLU A 56 -20.64 -8.21 -25.49
CA GLU A 56 -21.77 -9.13 -25.24
C GLU A 56 -21.47 -10.06 -24.05
N THR A 57 -20.25 -10.58 -23.98
CA THR A 57 -19.78 -11.35 -22.82
C THR A 57 -19.65 -10.49 -21.56
N ALA A 58 -19.28 -9.21 -21.70
CA ALA A 58 -19.27 -8.27 -20.57
C ALA A 58 -20.68 -7.89 -20.10
N LYS A 59 -21.63 -7.70 -21.02
CA LYS A 59 -23.05 -7.41 -20.72
C LYS A 59 -23.69 -8.59 -19.99
N SER A 60 -23.58 -9.81 -20.52
CA SER A 60 -24.12 -11.00 -19.86
C SER A 60 -23.52 -11.23 -18.47
N ARG A 61 -22.22 -10.97 -18.29
CA ARG A 61 -21.59 -10.95 -16.96
C ARG A 61 -22.16 -9.85 -16.05
N ALA A 62 -22.36 -8.66 -16.58
CA ALA A 62 -22.96 -7.55 -15.83
C ALA A 62 -24.40 -7.87 -15.41
N ASP A 63 -25.19 -8.52 -16.26
CA ASP A 63 -26.57 -8.92 -15.95
C ASP A 63 -26.60 -9.95 -14.83
N MET A 64 -25.75 -10.98 -14.90
CA MET A 64 -25.58 -11.96 -13.81
C MET A 64 -25.19 -11.28 -12.49
N ILE A 65 -24.28 -10.31 -12.54
CA ILE A 65 -23.79 -9.60 -11.37
C ILE A 65 -24.83 -8.62 -10.84
N ALA A 66 -25.66 -8.03 -11.71
CA ALA A 66 -26.77 -7.18 -11.31
C ALA A 66 -27.84 -7.97 -10.55
N GLU A 67 -28.12 -9.21 -10.95
CA GLU A 67 -29.01 -10.10 -10.19
C GLU A 67 -28.41 -10.46 -8.81
N MET A 68 -27.10 -10.71 -8.74
CA MET A 68 -26.42 -10.93 -7.46
C MET A 68 -26.41 -9.67 -6.58
N ALA A 69 -26.28 -8.49 -7.18
CA ALA A 69 -26.20 -7.22 -6.48
C ALA A 69 -27.48 -6.86 -5.71
N LYS A 70 -28.64 -7.41 -6.11
CA LYS A 70 -29.91 -7.26 -5.39
C LYS A 70 -29.93 -7.98 -4.04
N THR A 71 -29.17 -9.06 -3.90
CA THR A 71 -29.22 -9.96 -2.73
C THR A 71 -27.96 -9.95 -1.89
N MET A 72 -26.79 -9.76 -2.50
CA MET A 72 -25.48 -9.85 -1.85
C MET A 72 -24.78 -8.50 -1.75
N THR A 73 -23.88 -8.38 -0.78
CA THR A 73 -22.96 -7.24 -0.70
C THR A 73 -21.83 -7.38 -1.72
N CYS A 74 -21.20 -6.26 -2.09
CA CYS A 74 -20.08 -6.25 -3.05
C CYS A 74 -18.94 -7.20 -2.63
N SER A 75 -18.65 -7.29 -1.33
CA SER A 75 -17.61 -8.18 -0.80
C SER A 75 -17.98 -9.65 -0.91
N GLU A 76 -19.25 -10.01 -0.71
CA GLU A 76 -19.71 -11.40 -0.84
C GLU A 76 -19.72 -11.83 -2.31
N ALA A 77 -20.18 -10.95 -3.20
CA ALA A 77 -20.12 -11.20 -4.64
C ALA A 77 -18.67 -11.36 -5.13
N ALA A 78 -17.74 -10.56 -4.60
CA ALA A 78 -16.31 -10.66 -4.88
C ALA A 78 -15.73 -12.04 -4.49
N LEU A 79 -16.05 -12.53 -3.30
CA LEU A 79 -15.61 -13.85 -2.84
C LEU A 79 -16.20 -14.98 -3.68
N LYS A 80 -17.48 -14.89 -4.05
CA LYS A 80 -18.17 -15.93 -4.81
C LYS A 80 -17.68 -16.04 -6.26
N LEU A 81 -17.30 -14.91 -6.86
CA LEU A 81 -16.84 -14.84 -8.25
C LEU A 81 -15.31 -14.90 -8.37
N GLU A 82 -14.58 -14.89 -7.25
CA GLU A 82 -13.11 -14.78 -7.20
C GLU A 82 -12.58 -13.55 -7.97
N VAL A 83 -13.32 -12.44 -7.91
CA VAL A 83 -12.98 -11.18 -8.57
C VAL A 83 -12.72 -10.11 -7.52
N THR A 84 -11.85 -9.16 -7.84
CA THR A 84 -11.60 -8.00 -6.96
C THR A 84 -12.85 -7.13 -6.81
N THR A 85 -13.02 -6.54 -5.62
CA THR A 85 -14.11 -5.60 -5.34
C THR A 85 -14.11 -4.41 -6.30
N ASP A 86 -12.92 -3.93 -6.68
CA ASP A 86 -12.75 -2.78 -7.58
C ASP A 86 -13.28 -3.07 -8.99
N SER A 87 -13.09 -4.29 -9.49
CA SER A 87 -13.63 -4.71 -10.78
C SER A 87 -15.17 -4.69 -10.75
N LEU A 88 -15.78 -5.19 -9.67
CA LEU A 88 -17.23 -5.14 -9.47
C LEU A 88 -17.76 -3.71 -9.35
N TYR A 89 -17.07 -2.81 -8.63
CA TYR A 89 -17.43 -1.39 -8.58
C TYR A 89 -17.31 -0.70 -9.94
N SER A 90 -16.26 -1.03 -10.71
CA SER A 90 -16.08 -0.51 -12.05
C SER A 90 -17.22 -0.95 -12.98
N MET A 91 -17.72 -2.17 -12.81
CA MET A 91 -18.79 -2.73 -13.60
C MET A 91 -20.16 -2.17 -13.18
N ALA A 92 -20.42 -2.07 -11.87
CA ALA A 92 -21.56 -1.36 -11.30
C ALA A 92 -21.67 0.07 -11.84
N LYS A 93 -20.56 0.82 -11.89
CA LYS A 93 -20.52 2.18 -12.45
C LYS A 93 -20.79 2.21 -13.96
N ARG A 94 -20.30 1.24 -14.72
CA ARG A 94 -20.49 1.15 -16.18
C ARG A 94 -21.92 0.79 -16.59
N TYR A 95 -22.56 -0.09 -15.83
CA TYR A 95 -23.87 -0.65 -16.16
C TYR A 95 -25.02 -0.11 -15.28
N GLY A 96 -24.71 0.73 -14.28
CA GLY A 96 -25.71 1.50 -13.54
C GLY A 96 -26.46 0.72 -12.46
N PHE A 97 -25.87 -0.30 -11.86
CA PHE A 97 -26.44 -1.03 -10.72
C PHE A 97 -25.62 -0.83 -9.45
N SER A 98 -26.22 -1.08 -8.28
CA SER A 98 -25.57 -0.97 -6.98
C SER A 98 -25.77 -2.26 -6.16
N PHE A 99 -24.80 -2.58 -5.31
CA PHE A 99 -24.86 -3.71 -4.39
C PHE A 99 -25.58 -3.33 -3.10
N VAL A 100 -26.12 -4.33 -2.40
CA VAL A 100 -26.61 -4.17 -1.04
C VAL A 100 -25.49 -3.61 -0.15
N MET A 101 -25.81 -2.58 0.62
CA MET A 101 -24.88 -2.02 1.58
C MET A 101 -24.60 -3.04 2.68
N ALA A 102 -23.32 -3.31 2.94
CA ALA A 102 -22.94 -4.07 4.12
C ALA A 102 -23.39 -3.33 5.39
N PRO A 103 -23.81 -4.06 6.45
CA PRO A 103 -24.18 -3.42 7.71
C PRO A 103 -23.00 -2.60 8.23
N LYS A 104 -23.27 -1.33 8.56
CA LYS A 104 -22.26 -0.37 9.01
C LYS A 104 -21.59 -0.78 10.34
N PHE A 105 -22.24 -1.64 11.12
CA PHE A 105 -21.75 -2.12 12.39
C PHE A 105 -21.46 -3.62 12.29
N ARG A 106 -20.19 -3.99 12.44
CA ARG A 106 -19.78 -5.37 12.70
C ARG A 106 -19.42 -5.46 14.18
N PRO A 107 -20.23 -6.12 15.03
CA PRO A 107 -19.82 -6.40 16.39
C PRO A 107 -18.50 -7.18 16.31
N THR A 108 -17.42 -6.58 16.81
CA THR A 108 -16.17 -7.32 16.93
C THR A 108 -16.35 -8.29 18.08
N GLU A 109 -16.36 -9.59 17.77
CA GLU A 109 -16.33 -10.63 18.79
C GLU A 109 -15.01 -10.50 19.55
N THR A 110 -15.08 -9.84 20.71
CA THR A 110 -13.95 -9.78 21.63
C THR A 110 -13.84 -11.15 22.27
N LYS A 111 -12.81 -11.91 21.89
CA LYS A 111 -12.49 -13.19 22.52
C LYS A 111 -12.00 -12.91 23.93
N TYR A 112 -12.79 -13.31 24.93
CA TYR A 112 -12.39 -13.26 26.33
C TYR A 112 -11.84 -14.60 26.75
N ASP A 113 -10.79 -14.58 27.56
CA ASP A 113 -10.19 -15.77 28.12
C ASP A 113 -10.92 -16.15 29.42
N ASP A 114 -11.57 -17.31 29.41
CA ASP A 114 -12.37 -17.80 30.53
C ASP A 114 -11.52 -18.10 31.76
N GLU A 115 -10.26 -18.51 31.58
CA GLU A 115 -9.34 -18.80 32.68
C GLU A 115 -8.86 -17.52 33.38
N ALA A 116 -8.58 -16.48 32.61
CA ALA A 116 -8.22 -15.16 33.14
C ALA A 116 -9.39 -14.55 33.91
N ASP A 117 -10.60 -14.72 33.39
CA ASP A 117 -11.83 -14.29 34.06
C ASP A 117 -12.09 -15.02 35.38
N ALA A 118 -11.81 -16.32 35.46
CA ALA A 118 -11.95 -17.10 36.69
C ALA A 118 -10.99 -16.62 37.79
N LYS A 119 -9.71 -16.39 37.44
CA LYS A 119 -8.72 -15.82 38.38
C LYS A 119 -9.12 -14.43 38.86
N LEU A 120 -9.73 -13.62 37.98
CA LEU A 120 -10.24 -12.31 38.36
C LEU A 120 -11.46 -12.42 39.28
N ALA A 121 -12.36 -13.36 39.03
CA ALA A 121 -13.52 -13.61 39.88
C ALA A 121 -13.11 -13.98 41.31
N GLU A 122 -12.14 -14.87 41.48
CA GLU A 122 -11.59 -15.25 42.79
C GLU A 122 -11.04 -14.03 43.56
N ARG A 123 -10.28 -13.17 42.87
CA ARG A 123 -9.76 -11.91 43.45
C ARG A 123 -10.88 -10.94 43.83
N ILE A 124 -11.91 -10.84 42.99
CA ILE A 124 -13.08 -9.99 43.26
C ILE A 124 -13.84 -10.49 44.49
N VAL A 125 -13.99 -11.81 44.64
CA VAL A 125 -14.60 -12.44 45.83
C VAL A 125 -13.78 -12.18 47.08
N ALA A 126 -12.45 -12.36 47.03
CA ALA A 126 -11.58 -12.04 48.16
C ALA A 126 -11.70 -10.57 48.58
N MET A 127 -11.76 -9.64 47.62
CA MET A 127 -11.94 -8.22 47.91
C MET A 127 -13.33 -7.89 48.49
N ARG A 128 -14.37 -8.61 48.05
CA ARG A 128 -15.71 -8.50 48.64
C ARG A 128 -15.69 -8.95 50.10
N ASP A 129 -15.02 -10.05 50.41
CA ASP A 129 -14.98 -10.62 51.77
C ASP A 129 -14.20 -9.71 52.74
N VAL A 130 -13.22 -8.95 52.23
CA VAL A 130 -12.54 -7.88 52.97
C VAL A 130 -13.45 -6.65 53.21
N GLY A 131 -14.63 -6.59 52.59
CA GLY A 131 -15.60 -5.50 52.73
C GLY A 131 -15.34 -4.32 51.79
N VAL A 132 -14.55 -4.52 50.73
CA VAL A 132 -14.21 -3.46 49.78
C VAL A 132 -15.37 -3.20 48.83
N SER A 133 -15.69 -1.93 48.59
CA SER A 133 -16.76 -1.57 47.66
C SER A 133 -16.40 -1.89 46.20
N LYS A 134 -17.41 -2.11 45.34
CA LYS A 134 -17.20 -2.37 43.90
C LYS A 134 -16.23 -1.39 43.23
N HIS A 135 -16.35 -0.09 43.51
CA HIS A 135 -15.49 0.94 42.92
C HIS A 135 -14.04 0.86 43.42
N GLN A 136 -13.85 0.51 44.69
CA GLN A 136 -12.51 0.29 45.23
C GLN A 136 -11.89 -0.98 44.67
N ALA A 137 -12.66 -2.06 44.51
CA ALA A 137 -12.17 -3.29 43.87
C ALA A 137 -11.70 -3.05 42.43
N ILE A 138 -12.42 -2.22 41.67
CA ILE A 138 -12.01 -1.75 40.32
C ILE A 138 -10.66 -1.06 40.36
N LYS A 139 -10.45 -0.13 41.31
CA LYS A 139 -9.18 0.58 41.47
C LYS A 139 -8.04 -0.32 41.91
N HIS A 140 -8.28 -1.24 42.85
CA HIS A 140 -7.28 -2.16 43.37
C HIS A 140 -6.83 -3.18 42.32
N LEU A 141 -7.75 -3.66 41.48
CA LEU A 141 -7.44 -4.64 40.44
C LEU A 141 -7.04 -3.98 39.11
N ALA A 142 -7.12 -2.65 38.99
CA ALA A 142 -6.88 -1.88 37.77
C ALA A 142 -7.69 -2.38 36.55
N ILE A 143 -8.94 -2.78 36.79
CA ILE A 143 -9.86 -3.34 35.79
C ILE A 143 -10.85 -2.26 35.34
N GLY A 144 -11.30 -2.31 34.08
CA GLY A 144 -12.37 -1.42 33.59
C GLY A 144 -13.75 -1.71 34.22
N HIS A 145 -14.64 -0.71 34.19
CA HIS A 145 -16.02 -0.87 34.67
C HIS A 145 -16.83 -1.93 33.90
N SER A 146 -16.58 -2.05 32.59
CA SER A 146 -17.24 -3.01 31.70
C SER A 146 -16.84 -4.45 32.00
N THR A 147 -15.53 -4.71 32.14
CA THR A 147 -14.98 -6.02 32.49
C THR A 147 -15.40 -6.44 33.89
N MET A 148 -15.38 -5.54 34.88
CA MET A 148 -15.90 -5.81 36.23
C MET A 148 -17.38 -6.21 36.20
N SER A 149 -18.23 -5.44 35.49
CA SER A 149 -19.67 -5.73 35.43
C SER A 149 -19.98 -7.00 34.63
N ARG A 150 -19.15 -7.34 33.64
CA ARG A 150 -19.22 -8.62 32.89
C ARG A 150 -18.89 -9.80 33.78
N ILE A 151 -17.78 -9.74 34.54
CA ILE A 151 -17.35 -10.81 35.44
C ILE A 151 -18.38 -11.01 36.57
N ILE A 152 -18.89 -9.92 37.15
CA ILE A 152 -19.97 -9.98 38.15
C ILE A 152 -21.19 -10.73 37.61
N LYS A 153 -21.64 -10.42 36.38
CA LYS A 153 -22.78 -11.11 35.75
C LYS A 153 -22.47 -12.57 35.43
N LYS A 154 -21.25 -12.88 34.98
CA LYS A 154 -20.84 -14.24 34.58
C LYS A 154 -20.71 -15.18 35.78
N PHE A 155 -20.15 -14.70 36.89
CA PHE A 155 -19.90 -15.51 38.09
C PHE A 155 -20.93 -15.26 39.22
N GLY A 156 -21.94 -14.42 38.99
CA GLY A 156 -23.01 -14.16 39.96
C GLY A 156 -22.53 -13.49 41.26
N ILE A 157 -21.49 -12.65 41.20
CA ILE A 157 -20.90 -12.02 42.41
C ILE A 157 -21.72 -10.80 42.79
N GLU A 158 -22.48 -10.89 43.88
CA GLU A 158 -23.20 -9.74 44.42
C GLU A 158 -22.31 -8.90 45.36
N PHE A 159 -22.28 -7.58 45.14
CA PHE A 159 -21.65 -6.62 46.04
C PHE A 159 -22.73 -5.93 46.87
N PRO A 160 -22.46 -5.63 48.16
CA PRO A 160 -23.41 -4.89 48.98
C PRO A 160 -23.72 -3.54 48.34
N LEU A 161 -25.02 -3.20 48.25
CA LEU A 161 -25.50 -1.95 47.65
C LEU A 161 -24.80 -0.76 48.32
N GLN A 162 -24.07 0.03 47.53
CA GLN A 162 -23.50 1.28 48.03
C GLN A 162 -24.63 2.19 48.50
N ARG A 163 -24.55 2.61 49.77
CA ARG A 163 -25.48 3.53 50.42
C ARG A 163 -25.71 4.74 49.50
N GLN A 164 -26.93 4.91 49.00
CA GLN A 164 -27.28 6.05 48.17
C GLN A 164 -26.98 7.32 48.96
N ARG A 165 -26.16 8.22 48.40
CA ARG A 165 -25.94 9.53 48.99
C ARG A 165 -27.30 10.24 49.03
N LYS A 166 -27.80 10.58 50.23
CA LYS A 166 -28.85 11.60 50.36
C LYS A 166 -28.31 12.84 49.67
N GLN A 167 -28.92 13.21 48.55
CA GLN A 167 -28.65 14.50 47.93
C GLN A 167 -29.07 15.60 48.95
N PRO A 168 -28.28 16.69 49.07
CA PRO A 168 -28.61 17.79 49.96
C PRO A 168 -29.94 18.46 49.59
#